data_AF-A0A7V8GPP0-F1
#
_entry.id   AF-A0A7V8GPP0-F1
#
_cell.length_a   1.000
_cell.length_b   1.000
_cell.length_c   1.000
_cell.angle_alpha   90.00
_cell.angle_beta   90.00
_cell.angle_gamma   90.00
#
_symmetry.space_group_name_H-M   'P 1'
#
loop_
_entity.id
_entity.type
_entity.pdbx_description
1 polymer ?
#
loop_
_entity_poly.entity_id
_entity_poly.type
_entity_poly.pdbx_seq_one_letter_code
_entity_poly.pdbx_strand_id
1 'polypeptide(L)' 'MTNPLILPFMEWARRLRFPTLFKLTAAAFAVSVLWPFDPIPFIDEIVLGLGTLLLANWKQRKPPPLPGQGREPPR' A
#
# COMPACT_ATOMS: atom_id res chain seq x y z
N MET A 1 -12.11 12.82 5.71
CA MET A 1 -13.23 12.17 6.42
C MET A 1 -13.15 10.69 6.13
N THR A 2 -13.02 9.84 7.14
CA THR A 2 -12.88 8.39 6.91
C THR A 2 -14.26 7.81 6.67
N ASN A 3 -14.59 7.52 5.41
CA ASN A 3 -15.85 6.91 5.06
C ASN A 3 -15.85 5.44 5.54
N PRO A 4 -16.76 5.02 6.44
CA PRO A 4 -16.76 3.66 6.98
C PRO A 4 -16.89 2.56 5.92
N LEU A 5 -17.37 2.90 4.72
CA LEU A 5 -17.49 1.98 3.59
C LEU A 5 -16.14 1.63 2.93
N ILE A 6 -15.13 2.50 3.03
CA ILE A 6 -13.82 2.33 2.37
C ILE A 6 -12.81 1.62 3.28
N LEU A 7 -13.04 1.67 4.60
CA LEU A 7 -12.21 1.02 5.62
C LEU A 7 -11.95 -0.49 5.39
N PRO A 8 -12.97 -1.34 5.15
CA PRO A 8 -12.73 -2.77 4.95
C PRO A 8 -11.90 -3.04 3.68
N PHE A 9 -12.07 -2.22 2.63
CA PHE A 9 -11.27 -2.30 1.42
C PHE A 9 -9.80 -1.93 1.68
N MET A 10 -9.53 -0.88 2.45
CA MET A 10 -8.17 -0.45 2.79
C MET A 10 -7.43 -1.46 3.68
N GLU A 11 -8.13 -2.09 4.64
CA GLU A 11 -7.56 -3.15 5.48
C GLU A 11 -7.20 -4.40 4.64
N TRP A 12 -8.04 -4.74 3.67
CA TRP A 12 -7.70 -5.77 2.68
C TRP A 12 -6.50 -5.36 1.83
N ALA A 13 -6.49 -4.13 1.30
CA ALA A 13 -5.44 -3.58 0.43
C ALA A 13 -4.05 -3.65 1.10
N ARG A 14 -4.00 -3.37 2.41
CA ARG A 14 -2.77 -3.39 3.20
C ARG A 14 -2.11 -4.77 3.31
N ARG A 15 -2.87 -5.85 3.10
CA ARG A 15 -2.35 -7.23 3.13
C ARG A 15 -1.75 -7.67 1.79
N LEU A 16 -1.95 -6.91 0.71
CA LEU A 16 -1.40 -7.28 -0.60
C LEU A 16 0.10 -7.05 -0.68
N ARG A 17 0.78 -7.93 -1.44
CA ARG A 17 2.19 -7.76 -1.77
C ARG A 17 2.41 -6.52 -2.65
N PHE A 18 3.58 -5.90 -2.49
CA PHE A 18 3.98 -4.68 -3.21
C PHE A 18 3.67 -4.67 -4.73
N PRO A 19 3.94 -5.74 -5.52
CA PRO A 19 3.66 -5.72 -6.95
C PRO A 19 2.16 -5.63 -7.27
N THR A 20 1.32 -6.27 -6.46
CA THR A 20 -0.14 -6.25 -6.66
C THR A 20 -0.74 -4.94 -6.21
N LEU A 21 -0.26 -4.41 -5.06
CA LEU A 21 -0.66 -3.11 -4.56
C LEU A 21 -0.33 -2.01 -5.58
N PHE A 22 0.87 -2.04 -6.16
CA PHE A 22 1.28 -1.10 -7.21
C PHE A 22 0.35 -1.13 -8.43
N LYS A 23 0.01 -2.33 -8.92
CA LYS A 23 -0.90 -2.48 -10.07
C LYS A 23 -2.29 -1.93 -9.76
N LEU A 24 -2.82 -2.20 -8.57
CA LEU A 24 -4.12 -1.68 -8.15
C LEU A 24 -4.10 -0.16 -8.07
N THR A 25 -3.08 0.43 -7.43
CA THR A 25 -2.91 1.88 -7.36
C THR A 25 -2.80 2.50 -8.76
N ALA A 26 -1.99 1.92 -9.65
CA ALA A 26 -1.80 2.42 -11.00
C ALA A 26 -3.07 2.30 -11.85
N ALA A 27 -3.81 1.20 -11.72
CA ALA A 27 -5.08 1.01 -12.42
C ALA A 27 -6.14 2.01 -11.92
N ALA A 28 -6.28 2.18 -10.60
CA ALA A 28 -7.20 3.14 -10.01
C ALA A 28 -6.86 4.57 -10.43
N PHE A 29 -5.58 4.94 -10.41
CA PHE A 29 -5.10 6.25 -10.86
C PHE A 29 -5.36 6.47 -12.36
N ALA A 30 -5.09 5.47 -13.19
CA ALA A 30 -5.36 5.56 -14.63
C ALA A 30 -6.85 5.70 -14.91
N VAL A 31 -7.71 4.99 -14.20
CA VAL A 31 -9.17 5.15 -14.31
C VAL A 31 -9.59 6.55 -13.89
N SER A 32 -9.09 7.05 -12.75
CA SER A 32 -9.35 8.42 -12.25
C SER A 32 -8.97 9.50 -13.28
N VAL A 33 -7.82 9.36 -13.95
CA VAL A 33 -7.31 10.39 -14.87
C VAL A 33 -7.87 10.26 -16.28
N LEU A 34 -8.03 9.03 -16.79
CA LEU A 34 -8.42 8.77 -18.18
C LEU A 34 -9.94 8.70 -18.37
N TRP A 35 -10.72 8.55 -17.30
CA TRP A 35 -12.18 8.46 -17.37
C TRP A 35 -12.82 9.84 -17.27
N PRO A 36 -13.43 10.38 -18.34
CA PRO A 36 -13.89 11.77 -18.36
C PRO A 36 -15.23 12.01 -17.64
N PHE A 37 -15.95 10.96 -17.25
CA PHE A 37 -17.34 11.05 -16.75
C PHE A 37 -17.49 10.87 -15.24
N ASP A 38 -16.37 10.78 -14.50
CA ASP A 38 -16.25 10.30 -13.11
C ASP A 38 -17.57 10.03 -12.35
N PRO A 39 -18.21 8.87 -12.59
CA PRO A 39 -19.47 8.50 -11.95
C PRO A 39 -19.24 7.79 -10.61
N ILE A 40 -17.97 7.62 -10.18
CA ILE A 40 -17.60 6.80 -9.03
C ILE A 40 -17.29 7.75 -7.87
N PRO A 41 -18.25 7.96 -6.95
CA PRO A 41 -17.96 8.78 -5.77
C PRO A 41 -16.82 8.15 -4.98
N PHE A 42 -15.92 8.99 -4.46
CA PHE A 42 -14.79 8.62 -3.62
C PHE A 42 -13.59 7.93 -4.31
N ILE A 43 -13.51 7.96 -5.65
CA ILE A 43 -12.39 7.35 -6.37
C ILE A 43 -11.05 8.00 -6.01
N ASP A 44 -11.03 9.32 -5.82
CA ASP A 44 -9.82 10.05 -5.47
C ASP A 44 -9.29 9.64 -4.08
N GLU A 45 -10.18 9.43 -3.09
CA GLU A 45 -9.80 8.94 -1.77
C GLU A 45 -9.23 7.52 -1.82
N ILE A 46 -9.78 6.66 -2.69
CA ILE A 46 -9.25 5.31 -2.91
C ILE A 46 -7.87 5.39 -3.54
N VAL A 47 -7.70 6.21 -4.57
CA VAL A 47 -6.41 6.42 -5.25
C VAL A 47 -5.35 6.94 -4.28
N LEU A 48 -5.69 7.95 -3.46
CA LEU A 48 -4.79 8.51 -2.45
C LEU A 48 -4.48 7.51 -1.33
N GLY A 49 -5.46 6.76 -0.85
CA GLY A 49 -5.27 5.73 0.17
C GLY A 49 -4.39 4.59 -0.30
N LEU A 50 -4.63 4.08 -1.52
CA LEU A 50 -3.80 3.05 -2.15
C LEU A 50 -2.38 3.57 -2.45
N GLY A 51 -2.23 4.83 -2.86
CA GLY A 51 -0.93 5.47 -3.05
C GLY A 51 -0.13 5.60 -1.75
N THR A 52 -0.80 5.96 -0.65
CA THR A 52 -0.17 6.03 0.68
C THR A 52 0.28 4.65 1.15
N LEU A 53 -0.56 3.62 0.98
CA LEU A 53 -0.21 2.23 1.30
C LEU A 53 0.98 1.75 0.46
N LEU A 54 1.00 2.08 -0.84
CA LEU A 54 2.10 1.74 -1.73
C LEU A 54 3.42 2.35 -1.24
N LEU A 55 3.41 3.63 -0.88
CA LEU A 55 4.59 4.34 -0.37
C LEU A 55 5.06 3.76 0.97
N ALA A 56 4.13 3.44 1.87
CA ALA A 56 4.43 2.79 3.15
C ALA A 56 5.11 1.42 2.97
N ASN A 57 4.70 0.66 1.96
CA ASN A 57 5.28 -0.66 1.66
C ASN A 57 6.63 -0.60 0.93
N TRP A 58 7.01 0.54 0.33
CA TRP A 58 8.23 0.67 -0.46
C TRP A 58 9.50 0.38 0.36
N LYS A 59 9.51 0.74 1.65
CA LYS A 59 10.74 0.71 2.48
C LYS A 59 10.90 -0.53 3.39
N GLN A 60 9.95 -1.46 3.45
CA GLN A 60 9.96 -2.59 4.41
C GLN A 60 10.97 -3.72 4.12
N ARG A 61 12.03 -3.49 3.33
CA ARG A 61 13.01 -4.53 2.96
C ARG A 61 14.19 -4.72 3.93
N LYS A 62 14.05 -4.44 5.22
CA LYS A 62 15.04 -4.89 6.21
C LYS A 62 14.42 -5.90 7.17
N PRO A 63 14.78 -7.20 7.08
CA PRO A 63 14.46 -8.13 8.15
C PRO A 63 15.10 -7.60 9.45
N PRO A 64 14.45 -7.79 10.60
CA PRO A 64 15.05 -7.46 11.89
C PRO A 64 16.43 -8.13 12.00
N PRO A 65 17.46 -7.44 12.51
CA PRO A 65 18.73 -8.09 12.78
C PRO A 65 18.49 -9.33 13.63
N LEU A 66 18.94 -10.50 13.16
CA LEU A 66 18.86 -11.75 13.91
C LEU A 66 19.60 -11.56 15.24
N PRO A 67 18.96 -11.76 16.40
CA PRO A 67 19.64 -11.72 17.69
C PRO A 67 20.61 -12.90 17.75
N GLY A 68 21.92 -12.65 17.62
CA GLY A 68 22.94 -13.71 17.80
C GLY A 68 24.23 -13.58 17.00
N GLN A 69 24.33 -12.72 15.99
CA GLN A 69 25.51 -12.65 15.12
C GLN A 69 26.74 -11.90 15.68
N GLY A 70 26.79 -11.59 16.98
CA GLY A 70 27.76 -10.62 17.52
C GLY A 70 28.62 -11.07 18.71
N ARG A 71 28.63 -12.35 19.11
CA ARG A 71 29.42 -12.79 20.27
C ARG A 71 29.99 -14.20 20.11
N GLU A 72 30.98 -14.37 19.25
CA GLU A 72 32.00 -15.40 19.46
C GLU A 72 33.25 -14.71 19.99
N PRO A 73 33.59 -14.86 21.29
CA PRO A 73 34.91 -14.47 21.79
C PRO A 73 35.96 -15.47 21.28
N PRO A 74 37.14 -15.00 20.82
CA PRO A 74 38.22 -15.87 20.38
C PRO A 74 38.73 -16.73 21.55
N ARG A 75 38.95 -18.02 21.28
CA ARG A 75 39.49 -19.01 22.23
C ARG A 75 40.95 -18.78 22.55
#